data_AF-A0A4P7WYU8-F1
#
_entry.id   AF-A0A4P7WYU8-F1
#
_cell.length_a   1.000
_cell.length_b   1.000
_cell.length_c   1.000
_cell.angle_alpha   90.00
_cell.angle_beta   90.00
_cell.angle_gamma   90.00
#
_symmetry.space_group_name_H-M   'P 1'
#
loop_
_entity.id
_entity.type
_entity.pdbx_description
1 polymer ?
#
loop_
_entity_poly.entity_id
_entity_poly.type
_entity_poly.pdbx_seq_one_letter_code
_entity_poly.pdbx_strand_id
1 'polypeptide(L)' 'MTYSIGQELVFTSPNGKKEKVVILKRAVDYENGVINEPNYRGNFDYFASVERNGQIENIFCQHNELS' A
#
# COMPACT_ATOMS: atom_id res chain seq x y z
N MET A 1 0.10 -9.91 11.52
CA MET A 1 -0.74 -10.53 10.47
C MET A 1 -0.50 -9.76 9.21
N THR A 2 -0.19 -10.41 8.09
CA THR A 2 0.01 -9.72 6.80
C THR A 2 -1.34 -9.55 6.11
N TYR A 3 -1.55 -8.42 5.44
CA TYR A 3 -2.75 -8.21 4.63
C TYR A 3 -2.69 -9.02 3.33
N SER A 4 -3.85 -9.27 2.73
CA SER A 4 -3.97 -10.01 1.47
C SER A 4 -4.03 -9.06 0.26
N ILE A 5 -3.57 -9.52 -0.90
CA ILE A 5 -3.78 -8.80 -2.16
C ILE A 5 -5.29 -8.74 -2.46
N GLY A 6 -5.78 -7.57 -2.89
CA GLY A 6 -7.19 -7.28 -3.10
C GLY A 6 -7.95 -6.90 -1.82
N GLN A 7 -7.30 -6.89 -0.66
CA GLN A 7 -7.93 -6.52 0.60
C GLN A 7 -8.13 -5.00 0.69
N GLU A 8 -9.34 -4.58 1.00
CA GLU A 8 -9.68 -3.20 1.34
C GLU A 8 -9.29 -2.89 2.79
N LEU A 9 -8.58 -1.79 2.98
CA LEU A 9 -8.05 -1.33 4.26
C LEU A 9 -8.21 0.18 4.39
N VAL A 10 -7.97 0.69 5.59
CA VAL A 10 -7.87 2.13 5.84
C VAL A 10 -6.40 2.50 6.02
N PHE A 11 -5.88 3.28 5.09
CA PHE A 11 -4.59 3.94 5.22
C PHE A 11 -4.72 5.21 6.07
N THR A 12 -3.87 5.36 7.07
CA THR A 12 -3.76 6.58 7.88
C THR A 12 -2.45 7.28 7.52
N SER A 13 -2.57 8.38 6.79
CA SER A 13 -1.42 9.23 6.46
C SER A 13 -0.78 9.87 7.70
N PRO A 14 0.48 10.35 7.62
CA PRO A 14 1.15 11.05 8.73
C PRO A 14 0.38 12.26 9.27
N ASN A 15 -0.45 12.89 8.43
CA ASN A 15 -1.31 14.02 8.81
C ASN A 15 -2.63 13.58 9.47
N GLY A 16 -2.82 12.29 9.74
CA GLY A 16 -4.03 11.72 10.35
C GLY A 16 -5.21 11.55 9.39
N LYS A 17 -5.05 11.86 8.10
CA LYS A 17 -6.09 11.62 7.09
C LYS A 17 -6.24 10.12 6.85
N LYS A 18 -7.46 9.63 6.97
CA LYS A 18 -7.83 8.23 6.71
C LYS A 18 -8.40 8.10 5.31
N GLU A 19 -7.87 7.16 4.54
CA GLU A 19 -8.25 6.93 3.15
C GLU A 19 -8.46 5.43 2.90
N LYS A 20 -9.47 5.08 2.12
CA LYS A 20 -9.69 3.68 1.75
C LYS A 20 -8.68 3.27 0.69
N VAL A 21 -8.01 2.15 0.93
CA VAL A 21 -7.00 1.63 0.02
C VAL A 21 -7.22 0.15 -0.25
N VAL A 22 -6.77 -0.30 -1.42
CA VAL A 22 -6.80 -1.70 -1.83
C VAL A 22 -5.37 -2.18 -1.99
N ILE A 23 -4.98 -3.23 -1.28
CA ILE A 23 -3.64 -3.80 -1.44
C ILE A 23 -3.49 -4.39 -2.83
N LEU A 24 -2.55 -3.89 -3.60
CA LEU A 24 -2.22 -4.41 -4.92
C LEU A 24 -1.06 -5.39 -4.86
N LYS A 25 -0.02 -5.06 -4.08
CA LYS A 25 1.19 -5.89 -3.93
C LYS A 25 1.74 -5.82 -2.51
N ARG A 26 2.52 -6.83 -2.14
CA ARG A 26 3.13 -6.96 -0.81
C ARG A 26 4.61 -7.26 -0.96
N ALA A 27 5.44 -6.62 -0.15
CA ALA A 27 6.87 -6.84 -0.14
C ALA A 27 7.24 -8.30 0.12
N VAL A 28 6.46 -9.00 0.95
CA VAL A 28 6.66 -10.42 1.29
C VAL A 28 6.56 -11.37 0.09
N ASP A 29 5.92 -10.95 -1.01
CA ASP A 29 5.82 -11.75 -2.23
C ASP A 29 7.06 -11.61 -3.13
N TYR A 30 7.99 -10.72 -2.79
CA TYR A 30 9.23 -10.49 -3.54
C TYR A 30 10.43 -11.15 -2.86
N GLU A 31 11.35 -11.69 -3.66
CA GLU A 31 12.52 -12.45 -3.20
C GLU A 31 13.40 -11.70 -2.18
N ASN A 32 13.48 -10.37 -2.31
CA ASN A 32 14.27 -9.51 -1.42
C ASN A 32 13.45 -8.86 -0.28
N GLY A 33 12.16 -9.17 -0.16
CA GLY A 33 11.28 -8.47 0.78
C GLY A 33 11.11 -6.98 0.45
N VAL A 34 11.30 -6.61 -0.81
CA VAL A 34 11.25 -5.22 -1.29
C VAL A 34 10.47 -5.17 -2.59
N ILE A 35 9.52 -4.25 -2.66
CA ILE A 35 8.78 -3.99 -3.90
C ILE A 35 9.73 -3.28 -4.87
N ASN A 36 10.11 -4.00 -5.94
CA ASN A 36 11.08 -3.55 -6.94
C ASN A 36 10.45 -3.60 -8.34
N GLU A 37 9.62 -2.61 -8.66
CA GLU A 37 8.96 -2.46 -9.96
C GLU A 37 9.60 -1.35 -10.80
N PRO A 38 9.47 -1.40 -12.15
CA PRO A 38 10.16 -0.48 -13.06
C PRO A 38 9.94 1.01 -12.75
N ASN A 39 8.76 1.34 -12.24
CA ASN A 39 8.35 2.71 -11.94
C ASN A 39 8.32 3.00 -10.43
N TYR A 40 8.52 1.99 -9.59
CA TYR A 40 8.26 2.08 -8.16
C TYR A 40 9.22 1.18 -7.37
N ARG A 41 10.18 1.79 -6.68
CA ARG A 41 11.18 1.08 -5.87
C ARG A 41 11.29 1.72 -4.49
N GLY A 42 11.09 0.94 -3.43
CA GLY A 42 11.20 1.46 -2.07
C GLY A 42 11.04 0.37 -1.00
N ASN A 43 11.51 0.66 0.21
CA ASN A 43 11.41 -0.24 1.36
C ASN A 43 10.06 -0.06 2.09
N PHE A 44 8.99 -0.48 1.44
CA PHE A 44 7.62 -0.41 1.95
C PHE A 44 7.02 -1.80 1.99
N ASP A 45 6.23 -2.08 3.03
CA ASP A 45 5.57 -3.37 3.18
C ASP A 45 4.50 -3.64 2.10
N TYR A 46 3.79 -2.60 1.67
CA TYR A 46 2.65 -2.72 0.77
C TYR A 46 2.64 -1.65 -0.33
N PHE A 47 2.10 -2.03 -1.48
CA PHE A 47 1.70 -1.14 -2.56
C PHE A 47 0.20 -1.22 -2.71
N ALA A 48 -0.49 -0.08 -2.60
CA ALA A 48 -1.93 -0.01 -2.51
C ALA A 48 -2.50 1.07 -3.45
N SER A 49 -3.74 0.89 -3.88
CA SER A 49 -4.50 1.87 -4.67
C SER A 49 -5.45 2.63 -3.76
N VAL A 50 -5.50 3.95 -3.86
CA VAL A 50 -6.40 4.85 -3.14
C VAL A 50 -7.25 5.63 -4.14
N GLU A 51 -8.54 5.79 -3.87
CA GLU A 51 -9.39 6.67 -4.68
C GLU A 51 -9.41 8.09 -4.06
N ARG A 52 -8.99 9.09 -4.83
CA ARG A 52 -9.00 10.49 -4.45
C ARG A 52 -9.64 11.31 -5.56
N ASN A 53 -10.72 12.01 -5.23
CA ASN A 53 -11.44 12.88 -6.16
C ASN A 53 -11.85 12.17 -7.48
N GLY A 54 -12.25 10.89 -7.41
CA GLY A 54 -12.64 10.09 -8.57
C GLY A 54 -11.47 9.63 -9.45
N GLN A 55 -10.23 9.80 -8.99
CA GLN A 55 -9.03 9.25 -9.62
C GLN A 55 -8.42 8.17 -8.72
N ILE A 56 -7.96 7.10 -9.34
CA ILE A 56 -7.20 6.05 -8.66
C ILE A 56 -5.73 6.48 -8.65
N GLU A 57 -5.19 6.68 -7.46
CA GLU A 57 -3.77 6.90 -7.24
C GLU A 57 -3.14 5.66 -6.59
N ASN A 58 -1.88 5.37 -6.90
CA ASN A 58 -1.14 4.31 -6.25
C ASN A 58 -0.21 4.90 -5.19
N ILE A 59 -0.18 4.28 -4.02
CA ILE A 59 0.63 4.69 -2.88
C ILE A 59 1.42 3.52 -2.32
N PHE A 60 2.50 3.87 -1.64
CA PHE A 60 3.23 2.96 -0.78
C PHE A 60 2.86 3.19 0.67
N CYS A 61 2.76 2.11 1.43
CA CYS A 61 2.47 2.16 2.85
C CYS A 61 3.14 1.04 3.61
N GLN A 62 3.43 1.32 4.87
CA GLN A 62 3.92 0.38 5.86
C GLN A 62 2.76 -0.34 6.53
N HIS A 63 3.04 -1.49 7.14
CA HIS A 63 2.03 -2.26 7.85
C HIS A 63 1.32 -1.47 8.95
N ASN A 64 2.05 -0.61 9.67
CA ASN A 64 1.53 0.19 10.78
C ASN A 64 0.67 1.38 10.33
N GLU A 65 0.69 1.73 9.05
CA GLU A 65 -0.15 2.79 8.47
C GLU A 65 -1.52 2.26 8.03
N LEU A 66 -1.73 0.95 8.10
CA LEU A 66 -2.94 0.27 7.65
C LEU A 66 -3.74 -0.27 8.83
N SER A 67 -5.07 -0.27 8.70
CA SER A 67 -6.01 -0.82 9.69
C SER A 67 -7.25 -1.41 9.03
#